data_AF-X1QJ36-F1
#
_entry.id   AF-X1QJ36-F1
#
_cell.length_a   1.000
_cell.length_b   1.000
_cell.length_c   1.000
_cell.angle_alpha   90.00
_cell.angle_beta   90.00
_cell.angle_gamma   90.00
#
_symmetry.space_group_name_H-M   'P 1'
#
loop_
_entity.id
_entity.type
_entity.pdbx_description
1 polymer ?
#
loop_
_entity_poly.entity_id
_entity_poly.type
_entity_poly.pdbx_seq_one_letter_code
_entity_poly.pdbx_strand_id
1 'polypeptide(L)'
;IGDTVDVEEVARFAQGLDSVVVARDYKFMCSEPGQELIKKDIKELGLNRVVVASCSPTMHEPTFRRACQEAGLNPYLFEMANIREHCSWVTEDKEEATEKAKALVSAAVRRVFYHQPLETREVSFNPNTLIVGGGIAGI
;
A
#
# COMPACT_ATOMS: atom_id res chain seq x y z
N ILE A 1 -0.21 -9.68 11.20
CA ILE A 1 1.12 -9.32 10.64
C ILE A 1 2.14 -9.35 11.76
N GLY A 2 2.07 -8.44 12.74
CA GLY A 2 3.06 -8.33 13.84
C GLY A 2 3.27 -9.60 14.68
N ASP A 3 2.29 -10.51 14.73
CA ASP A 3 2.43 -11.79 15.45
C ASP A 3 3.43 -12.74 14.78
N THR A 4 3.57 -12.65 13.44
CA THR A 4 4.37 -13.59 12.62
C THR A 4 5.51 -12.89 11.88
N VAL A 5 5.49 -11.57 11.77
CA VAL A 5 6.54 -10.75 11.14
C VAL A 5 6.99 -9.71 12.15
N ASP A 6 8.30 -9.59 12.37
CA ASP A 6 8.87 -8.49 13.15
C ASP A 6 8.80 -7.19 12.33
N VAL A 7 7.70 -6.44 12.51
CA VAL A 7 7.42 -5.22 11.75
C VAL A 7 8.35 -4.07 12.08
N GLU A 8 8.85 -4.00 13.33
CA GLU A 8 9.82 -2.98 13.73
C GLU A 8 11.16 -3.24 13.03
N GLU A 9 11.58 -4.50 12.96
CA GLU A 9 12.80 -4.89 12.26
C GLU A 9 12.69 -4.68 10.74
N VAL A 10 11.53 -4.95 10.14
CA VAL A 10 11.28 -4.64 8.72
C VAL A 10 11.35 -3.12 8.48
N ALA A 11 10.80 -2.30 9.39
CA ALA A 11 10.87 -0.85 9.29
C ALA A 11 12.32 -0.34 9.43
N ARG A 12 13.08 -0.85 10.40
CA ARG A 12 14.52 -0.54 10.57
C ARG A 12 15.33 -0.92 9.32
N PHE A 13 15.10 -2.11 8.77
CA PHE A 13 15.72 -2.53 7.52
C PHE A 13 15.38 -1.59 6.37
N ALA A 14 14.11 -1.21 6.22
CA ALA A 14 13.65 -0.33 5.14
C ALA A 14 14.30 1.06 5.21
N GLN A 15 14.52 1.59 6.42
CA GLN A 15 15.21 2.88 6.62
C GLN A 15 16.64 2.90 6.06
N GLY A 16 17.29 1.74 5.94
CA GLY A 16 18.64 1.60 5.36
C GLY A 16 18.66 1.40 3.84
N LEU A 17 17.52 1.31 3.17
CA LEU A 17 17.46 1.17 1.72
C LEU A 17 17.67 2.52 1.02
N ASP A 18 18.30 2.48 -0.16
CA ASP A 18 18.51 3.65 -0.99
C ASP A 18 17.19 4.38 -1.29
N SER A 19 17.22 5.71 -1.22
CA SER A 19 16.07 6.61 -1.44
C SER A 19 14.94 6.55 -0.39
N VAL A 20 15.07 5.76 0.69
CA VAL A 20 14.11 5.78 1.79
C VAL A 20 14.46 6.89 2.78
N VAL A 21 13.67 7.97 2.77
CA VAL A 21 13.85 9.12 3.67
C VAL A 21 13.31 8.82 5.08
N VAL A 22 12.18 8.11 5.16
CA VAL A 22 11.52 7.75 6.41
C VAL A 22 10.89 6.36 6.30
N ALA A 23 11.01 5.56 7.35
CA ALA A 23 10.31 4.29 7.52
C ALA A 23 9.68 4.25 8.93
N ARG A 24 8.41 3.83 9.01
CA ARG A 24 7.66 3.73 10.27
C ARG A 24 6.86 2.44 10.27
N ASP A 25 6.68 1.86 11.44
CA ASP A 25 5.63 0.88 11.71
C ASP A 25 4.45 1.54 12.43
N TYR A 26 3.25 1.03 12.17
CA TYR A 26 2.05 1.43 12.90
C TYR A 26 1.01 0.31 12.81
N LYS A 27 0.27 0.11 13.90
CA LYS A 27 -0.63 -1.04 14.07
C LYS A 27 -1.69 -1.16 12.97
N PHE A 28 -2.27 -0.02 12.54
CA PHE A 28 -3.36 0.00 11.56
C PHE A 28 -3.18 1.11 10.53
N MET A 29 -2.31 0.90 9.54
CA MET A 29 -2.02 1.92 8.51
C MET A 29 -3.25 2.38 7.71
N CYS A 30 -4.25 1.52 7.51
CA CYS A 30 -5.47 1.89 6.78
C CYS A 30 -6.47 2.71 7.62
N SER A 31 -6.27 2.80 8.93
CA SER A 31 -7.09 3.66 9.78
C SER A 31 -6.81 5.14 9.48
N GLU A 32 -7.72 6.02 9.89
CA GLU A 32 -7.56 7.47 9.71
C GLU A 32 -6.22 7.99 10.31
N PRO A 33 -5.83 7.65 11.56
CA PRO A 33 -4.51 7.99 12.08
C PRO A 33 -3.34 7.50 11.21
N GLY A 34 -3.42 6.27 10.68
CA GLY A 34 -2.39 5.70 9.81
C GLY A 34 -2.27 6.43 8.48
N GLN A 35 -3.40 6.84 7.90
CA GLN A 35 -3.45 7.64 6.68
C GLN A 35 -2.94 9.07 6.93
N GLU A 36 -3.26 9.67 8.08
CA GLU A 36 -2.73 10.99 8.46
C GLU A 36 -1.21 10.99 8.66
N LEU A 37 -0.62 9.89 9.17
CA LEU A 37 0.84 9.75 9.23
C LEU A 37 1.47 9.85 7.83
N ILE A 38 0.93 9.11 6.85
CA ILE A 38 1.40 9.17 5.46
C ILE A 38 1.26 10.59 4.90
N LYS A 39 0.08 11.19 5.06
CA LYS A 39 -0.22 12.53 4.54
C LYS A 39 0.70 13.59 5.12
N LYS A 40 0.97 13.50 6.43
CA LYS A 40 1.87 14.40 7.15
C LYS A 40 3.31 14.25 6.65
N ASP A 41 3.81 13.02 6.57
CA ASP A 41 5.18 12.76 6.10
C ASP A 41 5.38 13.22 4.65
N ILE A 42 4.40 13.02 3.76
CA ILE A 42 4.46 13.55 2.38
C ILE A 42 4.67 15.07 2.38
N LYS A 43 3.90 15.80 3.18
CA LYS A 43 3.94 17.27 3.22
C LYS A 43 5.19 17.81 3.92
N GLU A 44 5.56 17.24 5.06
CA GLU A 44 6.65 17.73 5.90
C GLU A 44 8.03 17.39 5.34
N LEU A 45 8.17 16.22 4.72
CA LEU A 45 9.44 15.72 4.20
C LEU A 45 9.56 15.88 2.68
N GLY A 46 8.51 16.35 2.01
CA GLY A 46 8.48 16.49 0.55
C GLY A 46 8.61 15.16 -0.19
N LEU A 47 7.98 14.10 0.34
CA LEU A 47 8.09 12.76 -0.23
C LEU A 47 7.47 12.73 -1.63
N ASN A 48 8.17 12.07 -2.54
CA ASN A 48 7.74 11.91 -3.93
C ASN A 48 7.35 10.47 -4.27
N ARG A 49 7.48 9.52 -3.33
CA ARG A 49 7.13 8.11 -3.46
C ARG A 49 6.65 7.58 -2.10
N VAL A 50 5.71 6.64 -2.11
CA VAL A 50 5.24 5.97 -0.90
C VAL A 50 5.16 4.47 -1.13
N VAL A 51 5.69 3.70 -0.19
CA VAL A 51 5.49 2.25 -0.11
C VAL A 51 4.72 1.93 1.17
N VAL A 52 3.67 1.12 1.07
CA VAL A 52 2.98 0.59 2.26
C VAL A 52 3.09 -0.93 2.27
N ALA A 53 3.78 -1.47 3.27
CA ALA A 53 3.89 -2.90 3.51
C ALA A 53 2.75 -3.37 4.41
N SER A 54 1.69 -3.96 3.82
CA SER A 54 0.52 -4.39 4.58
C SER A 54 -0.21 -5.56 3.91
N CYS A 55 -1.48 -5.37 3.55
CA CYS A 55 -2.38 -6.36 2.97
C CYS A 55 -2.31 -6.39 1.44
N SER A 56 -3.25 -7.11 0.82
CA SER A 56 -3.38 -7.17 -0.63
C SER A 56 -3.73 -5.81 -1.26
N PRO A 57 -3.09 -5.43 -2.39
CA PRO A 57 -3.47 -4.24 -3.15
C PRO A 57 -4.94 -4.26 -3.58
N THR A 58 -5.51 -5.45 -3.83
CA THR A 58 -6.94 -5.58 -4.17
C THR A 58 -7.89 -5.10 -3.06
N MET A 59 -7.39 -4.95 -1.83
CA MET A 59 -8.18 -4.52 -0.68
C MET A 59 -8.04 -3.02 -0.39
N HIS A 60 -6.80 -2.50 -0.25
CA HIS A 60 -6.57 -1.14 0.25
C HIS A 60 -5.67 -0.27 -0.63
N GLU A 61 -5.26 -0.72 -1.82
CA GLU A 61 -4.56 0.17 -2.75
C GLU A 61 -5.38 1.44 -3.07
N PRO A 62 -6.70 1.38 -3.35
CA PRO A 62 -7.49 2.59 -3.57
C PRO A 62 -7.50 3.53 -2.36
N THR A 63 -7.46 2.99 -1.14
CA THR A 63 -7.41 3.78 0.10
C THR A 63 -6.11 4.56 0.21
N PHE A 64 -4.96 3.90 0.05
CA PHE A 64 -3.67 4.55 0.18
C PHE A 64 -3.35 5.49 -0.98
N ARG A 65 -3.79 5.16 -2.20
CA ARG A 65 -3.70 6.07 -3.34
C ARG A 65 -4.47 7.37 -3.09
N ARG A 66 -5.67 7.28 -2.50
CA ARG A 66 -6.46 8.46 -2.11
C ARG A 66 -5.74 9.28 -1.03
N ALA A 67 -5.18 8.64 0.00
CA ALA A 67 -4.41 9.34 1.03
C ALA A 67 -3.20 10.08 0.42
N CYS A 68 -2.47 9.45 -0.50
CA CYS A 68 -1.38 10.12 -1.24
C CYS A 68 -1.90 11.33 -2.02
N GLN A 69 -3.00 11.17 -2.75
CA GLN A 69 -3.61 12.23 -3.56
C GLN A 69 -4.09 13.40 -2.70
N GLU A 70 -4.71 13.16 -1.55
CA GLU A 70 -5.12 14.19 -0.59
C GLU A 70 -3.93 14.98 -0.01
N ALA A 71 -2.73 14.39 -0.02
CA ALA A 71 -1.50 15.08 0.34
C ALA A 71 -0.78 15.74 -0.85
N GLY A 72 -1.35 15.67 -2.06
CA GLY A 72 -0.77 16.25 -3.27
C GLY A 72 0.22 15.35 -4.01
N LEU A 73 0.39 14.09 -3.57
CA LEU A 73 1.21 13.12 -4.28
C LEU A 73 0.39 12.40 -5.34
N ASN A 74 0.91 12.28 -6.57
CA ASN A 74 0.24 11.54 -7.62
C ASN A 74 -0.02 10.08 -7.19
N PRO A 75 -1.26 9.56 -7.31
CA PRO A 75 -1.63 8.26 -6.76
C PRO A 75 -0.89 7.07 -7.41
N TYR A 76 -0.25 7.25 -8.56
CA TYR A 76 0.54 6.22 -9.24
C TYR A 76 2.01 6.20 -8.78
N LEU A 77 2.41 7.13 -7.93
CA LEU A 77 3.71 7.16 -7.25
C LEU A 77 3.70 6.39 -5.92
N PHE A 78 2.71 5.53 -5.76
CA PHE A 78 2.48 4.64 -4.63
C PHE A 78 2.73 3.19 -5.05
N GLU A 79 3.26 2.37 -4.13
CA GLU A 79 3.38 0.91 -4.30
C GLU A 79 2.99 0.20 -3.00
N MET A 80 2.40 -0.99 -3.13
CA MET A 80 1.95 -1.79 -1.99
C MET A 80 2.71 -3.11 -1.93
N ALA A 81 3.39 -3.36 -0.81
CA ALA A 81 4.01 -4.65 -0.54
C ALA A 81 3.06 -5.52 0.29
N ASN A 82 2.57 -6.62 -0.28
CA ASN A 82 1.69 -7.53 0.45
C ASN A 82 2.51 -8.46 1.36
N ILE A 83 2.59 -8.11 2.64
CA ILE A 83 3.27 -8.90 3.69
C ILE A 83 2.27 -9.61 4.62
N ARG A 84 0.96 -9.53 4.34
CA ARG A 84 -0.08 -10.21 5.11
C ARG A 84 -0.48 -11.53 4.48
N GLU A 85 -1.28 -11.49 3.41
CA GLU A 85 -1.81 -12.66 2.73
C GLU A 85 -0.69 -13.49 2.10
N HIS A 86 0.36 -12.84 1.59
CA HIS A 86 1.46 -13.52 0.89
C HIS A 86 2.65 -13.85 1.79
N CYS A 87 2.61 -13.47 3.08
CA CYS A 87 3.72 -13.69 4.01
C CYS A 87 3.21 -14.10 5.39
N SER A 88 2.76 -13.17 6.24
CA SER A 88 2.44 -13.47 7.64
C SER A 88 1.35 -14.54 7.85
N TRP A 89 0.43 -14.72 6.90
CA TRP A 89 -0.65 -15.71 7.00
C TRP A 89 -0.27 -17.10 6.49
N VAL A 90 0.85 -17.21 5.75
CA VAL A 90 1.22 -18.43 5.01
C VAL A 90 2.62 -18.94 5.34
N THR A 91 3.33 -18.27 6.24
CA THR A 91 4.65 -18.67 6.73
C THR A 91 4.57 -18.72 8.25
N GLU A 92 4.80 -19.91 8.83
CA GLU A 92 4.68 -20.11 10.29
C GLU A 92 5.91 -19.62 11.05
N ASP A 93 7.11 -19.83 10.47
CA ASP A 93 8.37 -19.41 11.08
C ASP A 93 8.52 -17.89 11.03
N LYS A 94 8.74 -17.28 12.20
CA LYS A 94 8.78 -15.82 12.35
C LYS A 94 10.02 -15.21 11.71
N GLU A 95 11.17 -15.87 11.76
CA GLU A 95 12.41 -15.36 11.17
C GLU A 95 12.32 -15.42 9.65
N GLU A 96 11.86 -16.53 9.09
CA GLU A 96 11.62 -16.70 7.66
C GLU A 96 10.60 -15.69 7.14
N ALA A 97 9.47 -15.51 7.84
CA ALA A 97 8.45 -14.53 7.47
C ALA A 97 8.99 -13.10 7.52
N THR A 98 9.87 -12.79 8.47
CA THR A 98 10.48 -11.46 8.60
C THR A 98 11.45 -11.20 7.44
N GLU A 99 12.33 -12.15 7.12
CA GLU A 99 13.26 -12.02 5.99
C GLU A 99 12.53 -11.94 4.64
N LYS A 100 11.47 -12.73 4.46
CA LYS A 100 10.60 -12.64 3.29
C LYS A 100 9.90 -11.27 3.20
N ALA A 101 9.41 -10.73 4.32
CA ALA A 101 8.82 -9.39 4.35
C ALA A 101 9.84 -8.31 3.97
N LYS A 102 11.08 -8.37 4.48
CA LYS A 102 12.17 -7.47 4.07
C LYS A 102 12.43 -7.54 2.56
N ALA A 103 12.49 -8.74 1.99
CA ALA A 103 12.68 -8.92 0.55
C ALA A 103 11.55 -8.29 -0.28
N LEU A 104 10.28 -8.50 0.14
CA LEU A 104 9.11 -7.90 -0.51
C LEU A 104 9.12 -6.37 -0.43
N VAL A 105 9.48 -5.81 0.72
CA VAL A 105 9.60 -4.35 0.90
C VAL A 105 10.73 -3.80 0.02
N SER A 106 11.90 -4.44 0.01
CA SER A 106 13.03 -4.02 -0.84
C SER A 106 12.65 -4.02 -2.33
N ALA A 107 11.92 -5.05 -2.79
CA ALA A 107 11.41 -5.12 -4.15
C ALA A 107 10.43 -3.98 -4.46
N ALA A 108 9.49 -3.69 -3.55
CA ALA A 108 8.53 -2.60 -3.71
C ALA A 108 9.21 -1.21 -3.75
N VAL A 109 10.20 -0.97 -2.88
CA VAL A 109 11.00 0.27 -2.88
C VAL A 109 11.75 0.44 -4.20
N ARG A 110 12.40 -0.63 -4.69
CA ARG A 110 13.11 -0.59 -5.98
C ARG A 110 12.15 -0.39 -7.15
N ARG A 111 10.93 -0.93 -7.09
CA ARG A 111 9.92 -0.78 -8.12
C ARG A 111 9.36 0.64 -8.18
N VAL A 112 8.98 1.20 -7.02
CA VAL A 112 8.33 2.53 -6.97
C VAL A 112 9.28 3.65 -7.43
N PHE A 113 10.59 3.44 -7.31
CA PHE A 113 11.60 4.34 -7.86
C PHE A 113 11.36 4.66 -9.35
N TYR A 114 10.97 3.66 -10.14
CA TYR A 114 10.72 3.80 -11.58
C TYR A 114 9.29 4.23 -11.93
N HIS A 115 8.39 4.37 -10.95
CA HIS A 115 7.05 4.84 -11.22
C HIS A 115 7.07 6.26 -11.77
N GLN A 116 6.14 6.53 -12.68
CA GLN A 116 5.91 7.85 -13.26
C GLN A 116 4.52 8.33 -12.84
N PRO A 117 4.33 9.65 -12.67
CA PRO A 117 2.99 10.18 -12.43
C PRO A 117 2.11 9.87 -13.65
N LEU A 118 0.90 9.36 -13.40
CA LEU A 118 -0.09 9.11 -14.44
C LEU A 118 -1.36 9.94 -14.18
N GLU A 119 -2.14 10.13 -15.24
CA GLU A 119 -3.43 10.81 -15.20
C GLU A 119 -4.56 9.80 -15.34
N THR A 120 -5.62 10.00 -14.55
CA THR A 120 -6.84 9.21 -14.68
C THR A 120 -7.52 9.55 -16.00
N ARG A 121 -7.86 8.53 -16.79
CA ARG A 121 -8.61 8.72 -18.04
C ARG A 121 -10.08 8.89 -17.73
N GLU A 122 -10.66 9.99 -18.20
CA GLU A 122 -12.10 10.18 -18.20
C GLU A 122 -12.70 9.47 -19.42
N VAL A 123 -13.83 8.79 -19.20
CA VAL A 123 -14.56 8.06 -20.24
C VAL A 123 -16.05 8.36 -20.13
N SER A 124 -16.74 8.43 -21.27
CA SER A 124 -18.19 8.62 -21.29
C SER A 124 -18.92 7.38 -20.78
N PHE A 125 -19.88 7.57 -19.88
CA PHE A 125 -20.71 6.50 -19.33
C PHE A 125 -22.01 6.33 -20.14
N ASN A 126 -22.42 5.07 -20.39
CA ASN A 126 -23.73 4.75 -20.94
C ASN A 126 -24.72 4.52 -19.78
N PRO A 127 -25.81 5.29 -19.66
CA PRO A 127 -26.75 5.17 -18.55
C PRO A 127 -27.66 3.94 -18.61
N ASN A 128 -27.65 3.17 -19.71
CA ASN A 128 -28.46 1.97 -19.84
C ASN A 128 -27.93 0.84 -18.95
N THR A 129 -28.79 0.29 -18.09
CA THR A 129 -28.48 -0.84 -17.20
C THR A 129 -29.04 -2.14 -17.77
N LEU A 130 -28.22 -3.19 -17.82
CA LEU A 130 -28.65 -4.56 -18.13
C LEU A 130 -28.73 -5.39 -16.85
N ILE A 131 -29.91 -5.93 -16.55
CA ILE A 131 -30.11 -6.88 -15.45
C ILE A 131 -30.14 -8.29 -16.05
N VAL A 132 -29.24 -9.17 -15.58
CA VAL A 132 -29.18 -10.58 -16.02
C VAL A 132 -29.85 -11.48 -14.98
N GLY A 133 -31.10 -11.83 -15.25
CA GLY A 133 -31.93 -12.71 -14.42
C GLY A 133 -33.17 -12.00 -13.85
N GLY A 134 -34.36 -12.55 -14.12
CA GLY A 134 -35.66 -12.00 -13.71
C GLY A 134 -36.22 -12.60 -12.40
N GLY A 135 -35.34 -12.95 -11.45
CA GLY A 135 -35.75 -13.43 -10.12
C GLY A 135 -35.95 -12.28 -9.12
N ILE A 136 -36.21 -12.59 -7.85
CA ILE A 136 -36.43 -11.59 -6.78
C ILE A 136 -35.25 -10.63 -6.56
N ALA A 137 -34.04 -11.02 -6.97
CA ALA A 137 -32.87 -10.15 -6.89
C ALA A 137 -32.76 -9.16 -8.07
N GLY A 138 -33.41 -9.46 -9.20
CA GLY A 138 -33.36 -8.65 -10.42
C GLY A 138 -34.59 -7.78 -10.68
N ILE A 139 -35.73 -8.10 -10.06
CA ILE A 139 -36.95 -7.29 -10.01
C ILE A 139 -36.80 -6.24 -8.90
#